data_AF-A0A523US87-F1
#
_entry.id   AF-A0A523US87-F1
#
_cell.length_a   1.000
_cell.length_b   1.000
_cell.length_c   1.000
_cell.angle_alpha   90.00
_cell.angle_beta   90.00
_cell.angle_gamma   90.00
#
_symmetry.space_group_name_H-M   'P 1'
#
loop_
_entity.id
_entity.type
_entity.pdbx_description
1 polymer ?
#
loop_
_entity_poly.entity_id
_entity_poly.type
_entity_poly.pdbx_seq_one_letter_code
_entity_poly.pdbx_strand_id
1 'polypeptide(L)'
;MGKHNHDKYVKGLLMDIGGNRFVSSGPDVRVKYEGRVTARIDGVFAKQCAIEIESRVAKQIRGAVLDLLEHDCSRKLLILVPAHIPKDQQGVIEHCKYILAKYMKSGSKPQVILLKGKGGNERKREDRKQIRDALRKLRCL
;
A
#
# COMPACT_ATOMS: atom_id res chain seq x y z
N MET A 1 2.20 -13.64 -15.09
CA MET A 1 2.32 -12.16 -15.14
C MET A 1 3.08 -11.71 -13.89
N GLY A 2 4.11 -10.87 -14.01
CA GLY A 2 5.03 -10.57 -12.90
C GLY A 2 4.57 -9.41 -12.00
N LYS A 3 5.12 -9.34 -10.77
CA LYS A 3 4.88 -8.25 -9.78
C LYS A 3 5.04 -6.86 -10.39
N HIS A 4 6.02 -6.67 -11.29
CA HIS A 4 6.26 -5.39 -11.97
C HIS A 4 5.06 -4.83 -12.74
N ASN A 5 4.22 -5.69 -13.34
CA ASN A 5 3.05 -5.21 -14.08
C ASN A 5 1.93 -4.75 -13.14
N HIS A 6 1.77 -5.42 -11.99
CA HIS A 6 0.79 -5.03 -10.98
C HIS A 6 1.20 -3.73 -10.30
N ASP A 7 2.47 -3.62 -9.95
CA ASP A 7 3.05 -2.42 -9.36
C ASP A 7 2.91 -1.19 -10.28
N LYS A 8 3.34 -1.31 -11.55
CA LYS A 8 3.21 -0.24 -12.55
C LYS A 8 1.77 0.23 -12.72
N TYR A 9 0.82 -0.72 -12.77
CA TYR A 9 -0.60 -0.42 -12.87
C TYR A 9 -1.08 0.46 -11.70
N VAL A 10 -0.82 0.03 -10.46
CA VAL A 10 -1.30 0.75 -9.27
C VAL A 10 -0.58 2.08 -9.09
N LYS A 11 0.74 2.16 -9.36
CA LYS A 11 1.48 3.42 -9.36
C LYS A 11 0.96 4.41 -10.38
N GLY A 12 0.52 3.93 -11.56
CA GLY A 12 -0.17 4.75 -12.55
C GLY A 12 -1.47 5.35 -12.00
N LEU A 13 -2.30 4.56 -11.33
CA LEU A 13 -3.52 5.07 -10.69
C LEU A 13 -3.23 6.09 -9.59
N LEU A 14 -2.20 5.88 -8.77
CA LEU A 14 -1.81 6.81 -7.72
C LEU A 14 -1.31 8.14 -8.29
N MET A 15 -0.53 8.09 -9.38
CA MET A 15 -0.09 9.26 -10.12
C MET A 15 -1.28 10.03 -10.72
N ASP A 16 -2.24 9.33 -11.34
CA ASP A 16 -3.47 9.94 -11.86
C ASP A 16 -4.32 10.62 -10.77
N ILE A 17 -4.28 10.09 -9.53
CA ILE A 17 -5.06 10.61 -8.40
C ILE A 17 -4.38 11.83 -7.77
N GLY A 18 -3.06 11.76 -7.56
CA GLY A 18 -2.34 12.73 -6.73
C GLY A 18 -1.39 13.66 -7.49
N GLY A 19 -1.03 13.33 -8.73
CA GLY A 19 0.06 13.98 -9.45
C GLY A 19 1.31 14.07 -8.57
N ASN A 20 1.82 15.29 -8.40
CA ASN A 20 3.01 15.61 -7.60
C ASN A 20 2.87 15.28 -6.10
N ARG A 21 1.66 14.97 -5.61
CA ARG A 21 1.47 14.50 -4.23
C ARG A 21 1.92 13.06 -4.06
N PHE A 22 2.00 12.26 -5.12
CA PHE A 22 2.48 10.89 -5.07
C PHE A 22 3.96 10.83 -5.48
N VAL A 23 4.78 10.30 -4.58
CA VAL A 23 6.21 10.11 -4.80
C VAL A 23 6.53 8.63 -4.67
N SER A 24 7.12 8.03 -5.69
CA SER A 24 7.52 6.61 -5.70
C SER A 24 9.04 6.41 -5.67
N SER A 25 9.80 7.50 -5.50
CA SER A 25 11.26 7.48 -5.48
C SER A 25 11.89 8.56 -4.62
N GLY A 26 13.18 8.39 -4.33
CA GLY A 26 13.95 9.32 -3.51
C GLY A 26 14.04 8.90 -2.04
N PRO A 27 14.36 9.85 -1.14
CA PRO A 27 14.54 9.57 0.28
C PRO A 27 13.22 9.29 1.01
N ASP A 28 12.12 9.91 0.57
CA ASP A 28 10.81 9.82 1.22
C ASP A 28 10.22 8.41 1.24
N VAL A 29 10.70 7.50 0.39
CA VAL A 29 10.21 6.12 0.28
C VAL A 29 11.11 5.11 1.00
N ARG A 30 12.14 5.57 1.72
CA ARG A 30 13.08 4.68 2.41
C ARG A 30 12.55 4.34 3.81
N VAL A 31 12.64 3.06 4.14
CA VAL A 31 12.45 2.56 5.50
C VAL A 31 13.81 2.32 6.10
N LYS A 32 14.06 2.83 7.32
CA LYS A 32 15.28 2.58 8.07
C LYS A 32 14.94 1.68 9.24
N TYR A 33 15.50 0.48 9.21
CA TYR A 33 15.45 -0.45 10.33
C TYR A 33 16.67 -0.23 11.23
N GLU A 34 16.57 -0.69 12.47
CA GLU A 34 17.71 -0.84 13.36
C GLU A 34 18.81 -1.71 12.70
N GLY A 35 20.06 -1.46 13.08
CA GLY A 35 21.21 -2.20 12.52
C GLY A 35 21.61 -1.79 11.10
N ARG A 36 21.25 -0.58 10.65
CA ARG A 36 21.60 -0.01 9.33
C ARG A 36 20.97 -0.74 8.14
N VAL A 37 19.96 -1.57 8.38
CA VAL A 37 19.19 -2.22 7.31
C VAL A 37 18.21 -1.21 6.73
N THR A 38 18.10 -1.16 5.40
CA THR A 38 17.15 -0.26 4.72
C THR A 38 16.30 -1.04 3.75
N ALA A 39 15.03 -0.69 3.67
CA ALA A 39 14.13 -1.11 2.59
C ALA A 39 13.51 0.10 1.90
N ARG A 40 12.61 -0.19 0.96
CA ARG A 40 11.93 0.84 0.17
C ARG A 40 10.47 0.45 -0.01
N ILE A 41 9.59 1.35 0.40
CA ILE A 41 8.16 1.25 0.12
C ILE A 41 7.84 1.69 -1.30
N ASP A 42 6.65 1.32 -1.78
CA ASP A 42 6.22 1.63 -3.14
C ASP A 42 5.90 3.12 -3.36
N GLY A 43 5.53 3.85 -2.31
CA GLY A 43 5.47 5.29 -2.39
C GLY A 43 4.97 6.00 -1.15
N VAL A 44 5.03 7.32 -1.21
CA VAL A 44 4.45 8.23 -0.23
C VAL A 44 3.45 9.15 -0.92
N PHE A 45 2.30 9.35 -0.26
CA PHE A 45 1.27 10.27 -0.71
C PHE A 45 1.15 11.46 0.24
N ALA A 46 1.21 12.67 -0.33
CA ALA A 46 1.12 13.95 0.35
C ALA A 46 2.08 14.09 1.54
N LYS A 47 3.28 13.48 1.46
CA LYS A 47 4.32 13.45 2.52
C LYS A 47 3.90 12.86 3.87
N GLN A 48 2.72 12.26 3.97
CA GLN A 48 2.12 11.85 5.24
C GLN A 48 1.56 10.43 5.23
N CYS A 49 1.49 9.79 4.07
CA CYS A 49 0.96 8.44 3.91
C CYS A 49 1.96 7.52 3.24
N ALA A 50 2.44 6.52 3.95
CA ALA A 50 3.21 5.43 3.38
C ALA A 50 2.27 4.47 2.62
N ILE A 51 2.72 4.00 1.45
CA ILE A 51 1.98 3.09 0.57
C ILE A 51 2.85 1.90 0.21
N GLU A 52 2.27 0.72 0.37
CA GLU A 52 2.80 -0.56 -0.13
C GLU A 52 1.80 -1.20 -1.08
N ILE A 53 2.31 -1.85 -2.14
CA ILE A 53 1.54 -2.51 -3.18
C ILE A 53 1.99 -3.97 -3.25
N GLU A 54 1.11 -4.88 -2.85
CA GLU A 54 1.44 -6.31 -2.87
C GLU A 54 0.43 -7.12 -3.66
N SER A 55 0.94 -8.02 -4.49
CA SER A 55 0.16 -8.90 -5.36
C SER A 55 0.46 -10.38 -5.11
N ARG A 56 1.29 -10.69 -4.12
CA ARG A 56 1.83 -12.03 -3.85
C ARG A 56 1.30 -12.66 -2.56
N VAL A 57 1.94 -13.76 -2.15
CA VAL A 57 1.52 -14.63 -1.05
C VAL A 57 1.65 -13.97 0.32
N ALA A 58 0.97 -14.54 1.33
CA ALA A 58 0.90 -14.00 2.69
C ALA A 58 2.25 -13.64 3.33
N LYS A 59 3.32 -14.39 3.04
CA LYS A 59 4.67 -14.08 3.55
C LYS A 59 5.16 -12.70 3.08
N GLN A 60 4.94 -12.35 1.82
CA GLN A 60 5.37 -11.08 1.25
C GLN A 60 4.46 -9.93 1.70
N ILE A 61 3.16 -10.20 1.84
CA ILE A 61 2.21 -9.25 2.41
C ILE A 61 2.62 -8.84 3.83
N ARG A 62 3.06 -9.80 4.67
CA ARG A 62 3.56 -9.48 6.02
C ARG A 62 4.84 -8.64 6.01
N GLY A 63 5.71 -8.85 5.01
CA GLY A 63 6.89 -7.99 4.80
C GLY A 63 6.47 -6.54 4.52
N ALA A 64 5.57 -6.33 3.58
CA ALA A 64 5.02 -5.02 3.26
C ALA A 64 4.33 -4.35 4.48
N VAL A 65 3.64 -5.12 5.31
CA VAL A 65 3.07 -4.60 6.58
C VAL A 65 4.17 -4.12 7.53
N LEU A 66 5.29 -4.85 7.64
CA LEU A 66 6.43 -4.44 8.45
C LEU A 66 7.08 -3.16 7.89
N ASP A 67 7.31 -3.10 6.58
CA ASP A 67 7.84 -1.91 5.91
C ASP A 67 6.96 -0.67 6.17
N LEU A 68 5.63 -0.84 6.13
CA LEU A 68 4.70 0.22 6.49
C LEU A 68 4.82 0.64 7.95
N LEU A 69 4.89 -0.31 8.90
CA LEU A 69 4.98 -0.02 10.33
C LEU A 69 6.22 0.79 10.69
N GLU A 70 7.35 0.45 10.08
CA GLU A 70 8.65 1.08 10.34
C GLU A 70 8.84 2.42 9.60
N HIS A 71 7.95 2.78 8.67
CA HIS A 71 8.03 4.07 7.98
C HIS A 71 7.59 5.24 8.89
N ASP A 72 8.17 6.43 8.73
CA ASP A 72 7.87 7.59 9.59
C ASP A 72 6.48 8.22 9.36
N CYS A 73 5.92 8.05 8.15
CA CYS A 73 4.59 8.58 7.82
C CYS A 73 3.52 8.10 8.81
N SER A 74 2.75 9.01 9.39
CA SER A 74 1.71 8.67 10.38
C SER A 74 0.55 7.84 9.82
N ARG A 75 0.34 7.87 8.49
CA ARG A 75 -0.76 7.18 7.82
C ARG A 75 -0.23 6.05 6.94
N LYS A 76 -0.95 4.94 6.93
CA LYS A 76 -0.54 3.71 6.24
C LYS A 76 -1.65 3.23 5.32
N LEU A 77 -1.29 2.95 4.08
CA LEU A 77 -2.18 2.36 3.08
C LEU A 77 -1.50 1.13 2.48
N LEU A 78 -2.08 -0.04 2.71
CA LEU A 78 -1.71 -1.26 2.01
C LEU A 78 -2.70 -1.51 0.85
N ILE A 79 -2.18 -1.62 -0.36
CA ILE A 79 -2.95 -1.90 -1.56
C ILE A 79 -2.66 -3.33 -2.01
N LEU A 80 -3.67 -4.18 -1.95
CA LEU A 80 -3.60 -5.55 -2.39
C LEU A 80 -4.12 -5.67 -3.83
N VAL A 81 -3.38 -6.40 -4.68
CA VAL A 81 -3.77 -6.68 -6.07
C VAL A 81 -4.11 -8.18 -6.20
N PRO A 82 -5.30 -8.55 -6.73
CA PRO A 82 -5.80 -9.93 -6.75
C PRO A 82 -5.11 -10.80 -7.81
N ALA A 83 -3.80 -11.03 -7.68
CA ALA A 83 -3.00 -11.85 -8.60
C ALA A 83 -2.61 -13.20 -7.99
N HIS A 84 -1.76 -13.18 -6.95
CA HIS A 84 -1.25 -14.38 -6.28
C HIS A 84 -1.51 -14.35 -4.76
N ILE A 85 -2.53 -13.59 -4.36
CA ILE A 85 -3.02 -13.54 -2.99
C ILE A 85 -3.74 -14.87 -2.67
N PRO A 86 -3.65 -15.38 -1.42
CA PRO A 86 -4.42 -16.54 -0.99
C PRO A 86 -5.91 -16.46 -1.34
N LYS A 87 -6.57 -17.62 -1.47
CA LYS A 87 -8.01 -17.71 -1.75
C LYS A 87 -8.86 -16.96 -0.73
N ASP A 88 -8.50 -17.07 0.55
CA ASP A 88 -9.13 -16.29 1.62
C ASP A 88 -8.59 -14.85 1.64
N GLN A 89 -9.02 -14.06 0.66
CA GLN A 89 -8.62 -12.67 0.53
C GLN A 89 -9.13 -11.82 1.69
N GLN A 90 -10.34 -12.13 2.19
CA GLN A 90 -10.95 -11.39 3.29
C GLN A 90 -10.18 -11.61 4.60
N GLY A 91 -9.80 -12.86 4.91
CA GLY A 91 -8.95 -13.17 6.05
C GLY A 91 -7.60 -12.48 5.98
N VAL A 92 -7.00 -12.39 4.78
CA VAL A 92 -5.75 -11.63 4.57
C VAL A 92 -5.94 -10.14 4.86
N ILE A 93 -7.01 -9.52 4.37
CA ILE A 93 -7.31 -8.11 4.62
C ILE A 93 -7.47 -7.84 6.12
N GLU A 94 -8.30 -8.63 6.81
CA GLU A 94 -8.55 -8.46 8.24
C GLU A 94 -7.29 -8.71 9.07
N HIS A 95 -6.47 -9.69 8.69
CA HIS A 95 -5.19 -9.95 9.35
C HIS A 95 -4.22 -8.77 9.21
N CYS A 96 -4.10 -8.17 8.02
CA CYS A 96 -3.25 -6.99 7.81
C CYS A 96 -3.75 -5.78 8.59
N LYS A 97 -5.08 -5.55 8.60
CA LYS A 97 -5.70 -4.48 9.40
C LYS A 97 -5.41 -4.69 10.89
N TYR A 98 -5.55 -5.91 11.39
CA TYR A 98 -5.25 -6.26 12.78
C TYR A 98 -3.80 -5.94 13.14
N ILE A 99 -2.83 -6.41 12.34
CA ILE A 99 -1.41 -6.18 12.61
C ILE A 99 -1.10 -4.68 12.62
N LEU A 100 -1.50 -3.96 11.57
CA LEU A 100 -1.26 -2.52 11.48
C LEU A 100 -1.90 -1.77 12.66
N ALA A 101 -3.17 -2.06 12.98
CA ALA A 101 -3.85 -1.42 14.10
C ALA A 101 -3.23 -1.75 15.47
N LYS A 102 -2.73 -2.99 15.65
CA LYS A 102 -2.11 -3.44 16.90
C LYS A 102 -0.78 -2.75 17.18
N TYR A 103 0.03 -2.51 16.16
CA TYR A 103 1.41 -2.03 16.33
C TYR A 103 1.60 -0.55 15.95
N MET A 104 0.64 0.08 15.28
CA MET A 104 0.67 1.53 15.09
C MET A 104 0.42 2.26 16.42
N LYS A 105 1.20 3.33 16.67
CA LYS A 105 1.00 4.23 17.82
C LYS A 105 -0.41 4.86 17.74
N SER A 106 -1.02 5.04 18.92
CA SER A 106 -2.48 5.22 19.08
C SER A 106 -3.10 6.35 18.24
N GLY A 107 -4.31 6.10 17.74
CA GLY A 107 -5.19 7.08 17.08
C GLY A 107 -5.25 7.01 15.54
N SER A 108 -4.25 6.41 14.90
CA SER A 108 -4.19 6.33 13.43
C SER A 108 -4.84 5.04 12.91
N LYS A 109 -5.87 5.16 12.06
CA LYS A 109 -6.55 4.02 11.44
C LYS A 109 -5.91 3.69 10.08
N PRO A 110 -5.16 2.58 9.94
CA PRO A 110 -4.62 2.18 8.65
C PRO A 110 -5.76 1.87 7.66
N GLN A 111 -5.47 1.93 6.37
CA GLN A 111 -6.36 1.37 5.34
C GLN A 111 -5.68 0.19 4.67
N VAL A 112 -6.46 -0.87 4.48
CA VAL A 112 -6.08 -2.01 3.65
C VAL A 112 -7.19 -2.19 2.64
N ILE A 113 -6.85 -2.12 1.36
CA ILE A 113 -7.82 -2.28 0.26
C ILE A 113 -7.37 -3.40 -0.67
N LEU A 114 -8.33 -4.11 -1.24
CA LEU A 114 -8.10 -5.07 -2.30
C LEU A 114 -8.72 -4.53 -3.59
N LEU A 115 -7.87 -4.33 -4.60
CA LEU A 115 -8.32 -3.86 -5.90
C LEU A 115 -9.15 -4.92 -6.62
N LYS A 116 -10.01 -4.49 -7.54
CA LYS A 116 -10.77 -5.37 -8.44
C LYS A 116 -9.97 -5.75 -9.67
N GLY A 117 -9.16 -4.82 -10.17
CA GLY A 117 -8.30 -5.03 -11.33
C GLY A 117 -6.93 -5.54 -10.95
N LYS A 118 -6.23 -6.06 -11.97
CA LYS A 118 -4.81 -6.40 -11.91
C LYS A 118 -4.17 -6.03 -13.24
N GLY A 119 -2.85 -5.87 -13.27
CA GLY A 119 -2.13 -5.80 -14.55
C GLY A 119 -2.61 -6.89 -15.51
N GLY A 120 -2.96 -6.50 -16.74
CA GLY A 120 -3.49 -7.39 -17.80
C GLY A 120 -4.99 -7.63 -17.77
N ASN A 121 -5.68 -7.25 -16.70
CA ASN A 121 -7.14 -7.20 -16.61
C ASN A 121 -7.53 -6.05 -15.68
N GLU A 122 -7.35 -4.84 -16.21
CA GLU A 122 -7.42 -3.60 -15.44
C GLU A 122 -8.88 -3.17 -15.19
N ARG A 123 -9.17 -2.62 -14.02
CA ARG A 123 -10.47 -2.05 -13.63
C ARG A 123 -10.28 -0.60 -13.18
N LYS A 124 -9.66 0.20 -14.07
CA LYS A 124 -9.10 1.52 -13.73
C LYS A 124 -10.09 2.42 -12.98
N ARG A 125 -11.34 2.49 -13.44
CA ARG A 125 -12.35 3.40 -12.86
C ARG A 125 -12.70 2.99 -11.42
N GLU A 126 -12.96 1.70 -11.19
CA GLU A 126 -13.31 1.16 -9.88
C GLU A 126 -12.13 1.20 -8.91
N ASP A 127 -10.94 0.82 -9.38
CA ASP A 127 -9.74 0.82 -8.55
C ASP A 127 -9.31 2.24 -8.18
N ARG A 128 -9.40 3.19 -9.13
CA ARG A 128 -9.17 4.62 -8.86
C ARG A 128 -10.15 5.14 -7.80
N LYS A 129 -11.43 4.77 -7.89
CA LYS A 129 -12.43 5.15 -6.88
C LYS A 129 -12.07 4.59 -5.51
N GLN A 130 -11.71 3.30 -5.42
CA GLN A 130 -11.32 2.67 -4.15
C GLN A 130 -10.08 3.31 -3.51
N ILE A 131 -9.03 3.55 -4.31
CA ILE A 131 -7.81 4.22 -3.83
C ILE A 131 -8.15 5.63 -3.34
N ARG A 132 -8.95 6.38 -4.11
CA ARG A 132 -9.38 7.73 -3.73
C ARG A 132 -10.17 7.75 -2.42
N ASP A 133 -11.10 6.82 -2.24
CA ASP A 133 -11.91 6.74 -1.03
C ASP A 133 -11.06 6.34 0.19
N ALA A 134 -10.08 5.45 0.02
CA ALA A 134 -9.12 5.10 1.06
C ALA A 134 -8.25 6.30 1.46
N LEU A 135 -7.70 7.03 0.48
CA LEU A 135 -6.90 8.22 0.74
C LEU A 135 -7.72 9.34 1.41
N ARG A 136 -9.01 9.50 1.09
CA ARG A 136 -9.92 10.42 1.79
C ARG A 136 -10.16 10.02 3.25
N LYS A 137 -10.38 8.72 3.52
CA LYS A 137 -10.50 8.22 4.90
C LYS A 137 -9.24 8.49 5.72
N LEU A 138 -8.08 8.43 5.07
CA LEU A 138 -6.80 8.79 5.65
C LEU A 138 -6.56 10.32 5.67
N ARG A 139 -7.45 11.16 5.12
CA ARG A 139 -7.28 12.62 4.99
C ARG A 139 -6.04 13.03 4.18
N CYS A 140 -5.61 12.18 3.26
CA CYS A 140 -4.43 12.37 2.41
C CYS A 140 -4.73 13.05 1.09
N LEU A 141 -6.02 13.19 0.75
CA LEU A 141 -6.55 13.90 -0.41
C LEU A 141 -7.09 15.25 -0.01
#